data_AF-A0A5C7FD19-F1
#
_entry.id   AF-A0A5C7FD19-F1
#
_cell.length_a   1.000
_cell.length_b   1.000
_cell.length_c   1.000
_cell.angle_alpha   90.00
_cell.angle_beta   90.00
_cell.angle_gamma   90.00
#
_symmetry.space_group_name_H-M   'P 1'
#
loop_
_entity.id
_entity.type
_entity.pdbx_description
1 polymer ?
#
loop_
_entity_poly.entity_id
_entity_poly.type
_entity_poly.pdbx_seq_one_letter_code
_entity_poly.pdbx_strand_id
1 'polypeptide(L)'
;MDKYYLMIPIYELYSIQELDEVTFDRSVAEYLKDQRSLKDRKKIYSALEWAKENPNYDFKDIMKDAPVSHELSFSNSEISDYLMSFKTFMENKDFKLLTEDRPIKEPKDFL
;
A
#
# COMPACT_ATOMS: atom_id res chain seq x y z
N MET A 1 4.50 16.44 0.65
CA MET A 1 4.34 15.00 0.43
C MET A 1 3.59 14.44 1.63
N ASP A 2 2.63 13.54 1.43
CA ASP A 2 1.71 13.12 2.47
C ASP A 2 2.00 11.67 2.93
N LYS A 3 2.76 11.54 4.03
CA LYS A 3 3.15 10.25 4.62
C LYS A 3 1.95 9.42 5.10
N TYR A 4 0.79 10.03 5.31
CA TYR A 4 -0.41 9.32 5.79
C TYR A 4 -0.98 8.36 4.74
N TYR A 5 -0.56 8.46 3.47
CA TYR A 5 -0.86 7.42 2.47
C TYR A 5 -0.23 6.06 2.80
N LEU A 6 0.75 5.99 3.71
CA LEU A 6 1.27 4.74 4.26
C LEU A 6 0.25 4.01 5.15
N MET A 7 -0.80 4.69 5.63
CA MET A 7 -1.90 4.01 6.35
C MET A 7 -2.50 2.88 5.51
N ILE A 8 -2.51 3.02 4.17
CA ILE A 8 -3.11 2.03 3.27
C ILE A 8 -2.35 0.70 3.32
N PRO A 9 -1.05 0.64 2.97
CA PRO A 9 -0.31 -0.62 3.08
C PRO A 9 -0.17 -1.09 4.54
N ILE A 10 -0.03 -0.19 5.53
CA ILE A 10 0.11 -0.59 6.94
C ILE A 10 -1.20 -1.22 7.48
N TYR A 11 -2.36 -0.79 7.01
CA TYR A 11 -3.64 -1.35 7.44
C TYR A 11 -3.76 -2.86 7.13
N GLU A 12 -3.18 -3.33 6.03
CA GLU A 12 -3.15 -4.75 5.67
C GLU A 12 -2.41 -5.59 6.72
N LEU A 13 -1.47 -5.02 7.46
CA LEU A 13 -0.75 -5.72 8.52
C LEU A 13 -1.64 -6.05 9.73
N TYR A 14 -2.84 -5.46 9.85
CA TYR A 14 -3.79 -5.81 10.91
C TYR A 14 -4.60 -7.08 10.62
N SER A 15 -4.59 -7.58 9.38
CA SER A 15 -5.36 -8.76 8.97
C SER A 15 -4.56 -10.05 8.89
N ILE A 16 -3.24 -9.98 9.12
CA ILE A 16 -2.30 -11.09 9.04
C ILE A 16 -1.57 -11.31 10.37
N GLN A 17 -1.03 -12.51 10.58
CA GLN A 17 -0.26 -12.85 11.79
C GLN A 17 1.24 -12.83 11.53
N GLU A 18 1.66 -13.21 10.33
CA GLU A 18 3.06 -13.31 9.91
C GLU A 18 3.28 -12.58 8.57
N LEU A 19 4.48 -11.99 8.37
CA LEU A 19 4.77 -11.23 7.16
C LEU A 19 4.84 -12.08 5.88
N ASP A 20 5.07 -13.38 6.01
CA ASP A 20 5.13 -14.33 4.89
C ASP A 20 3.74 -14.64 4.29
N GLU A 21 2.65 -14.33 5.01
CA GLU A 21 1.28 -14.37 4.50
C GLU A 21 1.04 -13.30 3.41
N VAL A 22 1.86 -12.26 3.35
CA VAL A 22 1.75 -11.19 2.36
C VAL A 22 2.14 -11.72 0.98
N THR A 23 1.17 -11.83 0.09
CA THR A 23 1.40 -12.18 -1.31
C THR A 23 1.38 -10.95 -2.21
N PHE A 24 2.44 -10.72 -2.97
CA PHE A 24 2.52 -9.67 -3.99
C PHE A 24 2.30 -10.24 -5.39
N ASP A 25 1.04 -10.53 -5.70
CA ASP A 25 0.65 -11.20 -6.93
C ASP A 25 -0.28 -10.35 -7.82
N ARG A 26 -0.74 -10.98 -8.92
CA ARG A 26 -1.64 -10.33 -9.88
C ARG A 26 -3.01 -10.03 -9.27
N SER A 27 -3.51 -10.86 -8.36
CA SER A 27 -4.80 -10.66 -7.70
C SER A 27 -4.77 -9.40 -6.84
N VAL A 28 -3.73 -9.25 -6.02
CA VAL A 28 -3.52 -8.05 -5.20
C VAL A 28 -3.32 -6.82 -6.07
N ALA A 29 -2.60 -6.94 -7.20
CA ALA A 29 -2.40 -5.82 -8.12
C ALA A 29 -3.73 -5.34 -8.72
N GLU A 30 -4.61 -6.26 -9.13
CA GLU A 30 -5.92 -5.90 -9.66
C GLU A 30 -6.83 -5.31 -8.59
N TYR A 31 -6.87 -5.90 -7.38
CA TYR A 31 -7.60 -5.33 -6.26
C TYR A 31 -7.16 -3.89 -5.96
N LEU A 32 -5.85 -3.63 -5.92
CA LEU A 32 -5.34 -2.28 -5.68
C LEU A 32 -5.77 -1.29 -6.78
N LYS A 33 -5.78 -1.72 -8.04
CA LYS A 33 -6.28 -0.89 -9.16
C LYS A 33 -7.80 -0.69 -9.11
N ASP A 34 -8.56 -1.63 -8.58
CA ASP A 34 -10.02 -1.52 -8.39
C ASP A 34 -10.37 -0.53 -7.29
N GLN A 35 -9.65 -0.58 -6.18
CA GLN A 35 -9.94 0.24 -5.01
C GLN A 35 -9.29 1.63 -5.08
N ARG A 36 -8.26 1.82 -5.90
CA ARG A 36 -7.46 3.06 -5.94
C ARG A 36 -7.23 3.56 -7.36
N SER A 37 -7.58 4.83 -7.57
CA SER A 37 -7.24 5.55 -8.80
C SER A 37 -5.71 5.57 -9.02
N LEU A 38 -5.25 5.78 -10.25
CA LEU A 38 -3.82 5.95 -10.50
C LEU A 38 -3.23 7.11 -9.70
N LYS A 39 -3.99 8.19 -9.53
CA LYS A 39 -3.58 9.34 -8.72
C LYS A 39 -3.30 8.90 -7.29
N ASP A 40 -4.16 8.08 -6.69
CA ASP A 40 -3.97 7.60 -5.32
C ASP A 40 -2.84 6.58 -5.22
N ARG A 41 -2.72 5.65 -6.18
CA ARG A 41 -1.57 4.74 -6.28
C ARG A 41 -0.26 5.51 -6.33
N LYS A 42 -0.16 6.57 -7.14
CA LYS A 42 1.04 7.43 -7.19
C LYS A 42 1.32 8.16 -5.87
N LYS A 43 0.30 8.52 -5.10
CA LYS A 43 0.49 9.10 -3.76
C LYS A 43 1.00 8.07 -2.75
N ILE A 44 0.47 6.85 -2.77
CA ILE A 44 0.98 5.72 -1.98
C ILE A 44 2.46 5.52 -2.29
N TYR A 45 2.81 5.43 -3.58
CA TYR A 45 4.20 5.28 -4.00
C TYR A 45 5.10 6.43 -3.56
N SER A 46 4.64 7.68 -3.68
CA SER A 46 5.38 8.83 -3.17
C SER A 46 5.61 8.76 -1.66
N ALA A 47 4.65 8.24 -0.89
CA ALA A 47 4.81 8.08 0.55
C ALA A 47 5.82 6.95 0.89
N LEU A 48 5.86 5.88 0.07
CA LEU A 48 6.85 4.81 0.18
C LEU A 48 8.28 5.30 -0.13
N GLU A 49 8.46 6.19 -1.10
CA GLU A 49 9.74 6.86 -1.34
C GLU A 49 10.22 7.62 -0.11
N TRP A 50 9.33 8.30 0.60
CA TRP A 50 9.73 8.95 1.86
C TRP A 50 10.00 7.98 2.98
N ALA A 51 9.26 6.87 3.09
CA ALA A 51 9.57 5.83 4.08
C ALA A 51 11.00 5.30 3.88
N LYS A 52 11.41 5.10 2.63
CA LYS A 52 12.78 4.70 2.26
C LYS A 52 13.84 5.70 2.74
N GLU A 53 13.58 7.00 2.61
CA GLU A 53 14.50 8.05 3.08
C GLU A 53 14.41 8.30 4.60
N ASN A 54 13.44 7.69 5.30
CA ASN A 54 13.20 7.86 6.73
C ASN A 54 13.07 6.50 7.45
N PRO A 55 14.07 5.60 7.36
CA PRO A 55 13.94 4.21 7.85
C PRO A 55 13.79 4.10 9.37
N ASN A 56 14.16 5.14 10.12
CA ASN A 56 14.05 5.19 11.59
C ASN A 56 12.77 5.86 12.08
N TYR A 57 11.85 6.23 11.18
CA TYR A 57 10.58 6.80 11.57
C TYR A 57 9.72 5.77 12.30
N ASP A 58 8.96 6.18 13.31
CA ASP A 58 7.99 5.31 13.99
C ASP A 58 6.72 5.17 13.15
N PHE A 59 6.68 4.13 12.32
CA PHE A 59 5.57 3.87 11.40
C PHE A 59 4.27 3.53 12.12
N LYS A 60 4.31 3.10 13.39
CA LYS A 60 3.09 2.89 14.18
C LYS A 60 2.37 4.21 14.47
N ASP A 61 3.08 5.33 14.60
CA ASP A 61 2.48 6.66 14.81
C ASP A 61 1.54 7.09 13.67
N ILE A 62 1.72 6.56 12.45
CA ILE A 62 0.82 6.81 11.32
C ILE A 62 -0.58 6.22 11.58
N MET A 63 -0.67 5.16 12.38
CA MET A 63 -1.91 4.44 12.66
C MET A 63 -2.56 4.84 13.99
N LYS A 64 -2.00 5.80 14.74
CA LYS A 64 -2.47 6.13 16.10
C LYS A 64 -3.95 6.53 16.19
N ASP A 65 -4.47 7.14 15.13
CA ASP A 65 -5.85 7.63 15.05
C ASP A 65 -6.74 6.73 14.16
N ALA A 66 -6.22 5.57 13.72
CA ALA A 66 -6.97 4.65 12.89
C ALA A 66 -8.04 3.92 13.72
N PRO A 67 -9.25 3.67 13.18
CA PRO A 67 -10.32 2.96 13.88
C PRO A 67 -10.06 1.44 13.88
N VAL A 68 -8.96 1.02 14.48
CA VAL A 68 -8.55 -0.39 14.63
C VAL A 68 -8.73 -0.83 16.08
N SER A 69 -9.18 -2.07 16.28
CA SER A 69 -9.54 -2.60 17.60
C SER A 69 -8.35 -3.13 18.41
N HIS A 70 -7.19 -3.29 17.78
CA HIS A 70 -6.00 -3.90 18.38
C HIS A 70 -4.74 -3.12 17.99
N GLU A 71 -3.63 -3.38 18.68
CA GLU A 71 -2.33 -2.83 18.32
C GLU A 71 -1.70 -3.66 17.18
N LEU A 72 -0.89 -3.00 16.33
CA LEU A 72 -0.13 -3.69 15.32
C LEU A 72 0.95 -4.56 15.97
N SER A 73 0.93 -5.87 15.71
CA SER A 73 1.84 -6.88 16.27
C SER A 73 3.28 -6.76 15.78
N PHE A 74 3.48 -6.21 14.58
CA PHE A 74 4.79 -6.08 13.95
C PHE A 74 5.65 -4.99 14.59
N SER A 75 6.95 -5.24 14.68
CA SER A 75 7.96 -4.25 15.07
C SER A 75 8.12 -3.16 14.02
N ASN A 76 8.71 -2.02 14.40
CA ASN A 76 8.91 -0.92 13.46
C ASN A 76 9.83 -1.30 12.28
N SER A 77 10.83 -2.15 12.51
CA SER A 77 11.70 -2.69 11.46
C SER A 77 10.93 -3.58 10.48
N GLU A 78 10.06 -4.46 10.99
CA GLU A 78 9.23 -5.33 10.15
C GLU A 78 8.26 -4.52 9.27
N ILE A 79 7.65 -3.46 9.83
CA ILE A 79 6.82 -2.55 9.05
C ILE A 79 7.65 -1.88 7.95
N SER A 80 8.85 -1.39 8.28
CA SER A 80 9.76 -0.77 7.31
C SER A 80 10.11 -1.72 6.15
N ASP A 81 10.49 -2.96 6.47
CA ASP A 81 10.84 -3.99 5.48
C ASP A 81 9.65 -4.37 4.60
N TYR A 82 8.46 -4.48 5.21
CA TYR A 82 7.21 -4.69 4.48
C TYR A 82 6.92 -3.52 3.52
N LEU A 83 7.08 -2.27 3.96
CA LEU A 83 6.88 -1.09 3.10
C LEU A 83 7.84 -1.08 1.91
N MET A 84 9.10 -1.51 2.09
CA MET A 84 10.06 -1.64 0.98
C MET A 84 9.69 -2.76 0.01
N SER A 85 9.12 -3.85 0.52
CA SER A 85 8.61 -4.94 -0.30
C SER A 85 7.38 -4.50 -1.11
N PHE A 86 6.45 -3.77 -0.47
CA PHE A 86 5.29 -3.18 -1.12
C PHE A 86 5.71 -2.16 -2.20
N LYS A 87 6.72 -1.34 -1.92
CA LYS A 87 7.30 -0.43 -2.91
C LYS A 87 7.83 -1.17 -4.13
N THR A 88 8.60 -2.24 -3.91
CA THR A 88 9.13 -3.08 -4.98
C THR A 88 7.99 -3.69 -5.82
N PHE A 89 6.92 -4.14 -5.17
CA PHE A 89 5.71 -4.60 -5.85
C PHE A 89 5.07 -3.52 -6.72
N MET A 90 4.95 -2.28 -6.22
CA MET A 90 4.43 -1.16 -6.99
C MET A 90 5.28 -0.81 -8.23
N GLU A 91 6.60 -0.96 -8.14
CA GLU A 91 7.54 -0.70 -9.23
C GLU A 91 7.57 -1.79 -10.29
N ASN A 92 7.05 -2.98 -9.97
CA ASN A 92 7.02 -4.08 -10.90
C ASN A 92 6.18 -3.73 -12.14
N LYS A 93 6.86 -3.68 -13.29
CA LYS A 93 6.29 -3.31 -14.58
C LYS A 93 5.23 -4.29 -15.08
N ASP A 94 5.25 -5.54 -14.62
CA ASP A 94 4.28 -6.56 -15.01
C ASP A 94 2.91 -6.31 -14.39
N PHE A 95 2.87 -5.69 -13.21
CA PHE A 95 1.65 -5.32 -12.52
C PHE A 95 1.12 -3.95 -12.90
N LYS A 96 1.96 -3.07 -13.49
CA LYS A 96 1.55 -1.75 -14.00
C LYS A 96 0.80 -0.89 -12.97
N LEU A 97 1.20 -0.96 -11.71
CA LEU A 97 0.55 -0.26 -10.60
C LEU A 97 0.78 1.26 -10.63
N LEU A 98 1.73 1.75 -11.44
CA LEU A 98 2.07 3.18 -11.55
C LEU A 98 1.76 3.79 -12.93
N THR A 99 1.08 3.04 -13.79
CA THR A 99 0.62 3.50 -15.12
C THR A 99 -0.87 3.25 -15.28
N GLU A 100 -1.52 3.93 -16.24
CA GLU A 100 -2.88 3.54 -16.63
C GLU A 100 -2.84 2.37 -17.59
N ASP A 101 -3.51 1.30 -17.19
CA ASP A 101 -3.69 0.08 -17.98
C ASP A 101 -5.15 -0.37 -18.02
N ARG A 102 -6.07 0.42 -17.45
CA ARG A 102 -7.50 0.13 -17.49
C ARG A 102 -8.16 1.01 -18.55
N PRO A 103 -8.98 0.44 -19.45
CA PRO A 103 -9.84 1.25 -20.28
C PRO A 103 -10.74 2.10 -19.37
N ILE A 104 -10.93 3.36 -19.71
CA ILE A 104 -11.91 4.22 -19.06
C ILE A 104 -13.26 3.53 -19.25
N LYS A 105 -13.87 3.00 -18.17
CA LYS A 105 -15.24 2.46 -18.24
C LYS A 105 -16.15 3.60 -18.70
N GLU A 106 -16.74 3.48 -19.89
CA GLU A 106 -17.68 4.47 -20.37
C GLU A 106 -18.96 4.38 -19.52
N PRO A 107 -19.67 5.50 -19.30
CA PRO A 107 -20.91 5.52 -18.50
C PRO A 107 -22.02 4.57 -19.00
N LYS A 108 -21.88 3.97 -20.18
CA LYS A 108 -22.86 3.09 -20.81
C LYS A 108 -22.88 1.67 -20.21
N ASP A 109 -21.90 1.32 -19.39
CA ASP A 109 -21.77 -0.03 -18.82
C ASP A 109 -22.55 -0.22 -17.50
N PHE A 110 -23.37 0.77 -17.10
CA PHE A 110 -24.22 0.73 -15.91
C PHE A 110 -25.73 0.63 -16.22
N LEU A 111 -26.09 0.21 -17.44
CA LEU A 111 -27.47 -0.09 -17.82
C LEU A 111 -28.00 -1.36 -17.14
#